data_AF-A0A1M6DQL9-F1
#
_entry.id   AF-A0A1M6DQL9-F1
#
_cell.length_a   1.000
_cell.length_b   1.000
_cell.length_c   1.000
_cell.angle_alpha   90.00
_cell.angle_beta   90.00
_cell.angle_gamma   90.00
#
_symmetry.space_group_name_H-M   'P 1'
#
loop_
_entity.id
_entity.type
_entity.pdbx_description
1 polymer ?
#
loop_
_entity_poly.entity_id
_entity_poly.type
_entity_poly.pdbx_seq_one_letter_code
_entity_poly.pdbx_strand_id
1 'polypeptide(L)'
;MEQQLRDTSANQTIALVEYFLENYNIDKSQVYANGFSGGGETMSLVMGKRPELFTAYLQCSSQWDGKYEPAVNSRTPVYFAIGESDEYYGSDPTRIAYKKLHDLYVEQGLSEEEINELLVLDIKDQKYFISRGQRNQHAGGLLFAFDEEIMGWFFGK
;
A
#
# COMPACT_ATOMS: atom_id res chain seq x y z
N MET A 1 10.71 1.20 -22.51
CA MET A 1 11.91 0.96 -21.67
C MET A 1 11.54 1.07 -20.19
N GLU A 2 11.00 2.21 -19.74
CA GLU A 2 10.59 2.42 -18.33
C GLU A 2 9.54 1.41 -17.84
N GLN A 3 8.44 1.21 -18.57
CA GLN A 3 7.42 0.21 -18.21
C GLN A 3 7.99 -1.22 -18.07
N GLN A 4 8.98 -1.57 -18.90
CA GLN A 4 9.61 -2.89 -18.87
C GLN A 4 10.50 -3.06 -17.63
N LEU A 5 11.20 -2.00 -17.21
CA LEU A 5 11.99 -2.00 -15.97
C LEU A 5 11.08 -2.12 -14.74
N ARG A 6 9.97 -1.36 -14.71
CA ARG A 6 8.98 -1.42 -13.63
C ARG A 6 8.35 -2.82 -13.51
N ASP A 7 7.97 -3.42 -14.64
CA ASP A 7 7.45 -4.79 -14.67
C ASP A 7 8.50 -5.81 -14.19
N THR A 8 9.76 -5.62 -14.57
CA THR A 8 10.89 -6.45 -14.11
C THR A 8 11.04 -6.38 -12.59
N SER A 9 11.04 -5.18 -12.01
CA SER A 9 11.14 -5.00 -10.55
C SER A 9 10.01 -5.71 -9.81
N ALA A 10 8.75 -5.58 -10.28
CA ALA A 10 7.62 -6.26 -9.67
C ALA A 10 7.74 -7.79 -9.75
N ASN A 11 8.14 -8.33 -10.91
CA ASN A 11 8.33 -9.78 -11.07
C ASN A 11 9.49 -10.31 -10.21
N GLN A 12 10.56 -9.53 -10.04
CA GLN A 12 11.68 -9.89 -9.17
C GLN A 12 11.28 -9.88 -7.69
N THR A 13 10.48 -8.90 -7.25
CA THR A 13 9.93 -8.88 -5.89
C THR A 13 9.07 -10.11 -5.63
N ILE A 14 8.19 -10.47 -6.57
CA ILE A 14 7.36 -11.68 -6.47
C ILE A 14 8.23 -12.93 -6.34
N ALA A 15 9.20 -13.11 -7.25
CA ALA A 15 10.09 -14.27 -7.24
C ALA A 15 10.89 -14.38 -5.93
N LEU A 16 11.33 -13.24 -5.36
CA LEU A 16 12.04 -13.22 -4.09
C LEU A 16 11.14 -13.61 -2.91
N VAL A 17 9.90 -13.10 -2.87
CA VAL A 17 8.93 -13.47 -1.83
C VAL A 17 8.60 -14.96 -1.91
N GLU A 18 8.31 -15.48 -3.10
CA GLU A 18 8.04 -16.91 -3.29
C GLU A 18 9.22 -17.77 -2.85
N TYR A 19 10.44 -17.38 -3.22
CA TYR A 19 11.65 -18.04 -2.75
C TYR A 19 11.72 -18.08 -1.22
N PHE A 20 11.45 -16.96 -0.53
CA PHE A 20 11.45 -16.94 0.93
C PHE A 20 10.37 -17.84 1.54
N LEU A 21 9.15 -17.81 1.00
CA LEU A 21 8.04 -18.64 1.46
C LEU A 21 8.24 -20.14 1.21
N GLU A 22 9.06 -20.51 0.23
CA GLU A 22 9.40 -21.90 -0.08
C GLU A 22 10.61 -22.42 0.70
N ASN A 23 11.56 -21.55 1.06
CA ASN A 23 12.86 -21.96 1.60
C ASN A 23 13.04 -21.68 3.10
N TYR A 24 12.16 -20.90 3.72
CA TYR A 24 12.23 -20.57 5.14
C TYR A 24 10.92 -20.90 5.84
N ASN A 25 10.99 -21.12 7.16
CA ASN A 25 9.81 -21.39 7.99
C ASN A 25 9.06 -20.09 8.30
N ILE A 26 8.47 -19.48 7.26
CA ILE A 26 7.66 -18.27 7.35
C ILE A 26 6.19 -18.68 7.44
N ASP A 27 5.47 -18.07 8.38
CA ASP A 27 4.03 -18.19 8.42
C ASP A 27 3.40 -17.42 7.26
N LYS A 28 2.78 -18.15 6.33
CA LYS A 28 2.18 -17.58 5.12
C LYS A 28 0.97 -16.69 5.41
N SER A 29 0.36 -16.79 6.59
CA SER A 29 -0.71 -15.84 6.99
C SER A 29 -0.16 -14.55 7.61
N GLN A 30 1.15 -14.42 7.81
CA GLN A 30 1.80 -13.25 8.43
C GLN A 30 2.85 -12.62 7.50
N VAL A 31 2.48 -12.36 6.24
CA VAL A 31 3.37 -11.80 5.21
C VAL A 31 2.92 -10.39 4.85
N TYR A 32 3.69 -9.38 5.24
CA TYR A 32 3.26 -7.98 5.16
C TYR A 32 4.05 -7.20 4.11
N ALA A 33 3.35 -6.51 3.22
CA ALA A 33 3.95 -5.66 2.20
C ALA A 33 4.01 -4.20 2.67
N ASN A 34 5.19 -3.58 2.61
CA ASN A 34 5.32 -2.14 2.77
C ASN A 34 6.09 -1.55 1.58
N GLY A 35 5.62 -0.41 1.08
CA GLY A 35 6.27 0.32 0.00
C GLY A 35 6.26 1.81 0.27
N PHE A 36 7.44 2.43 0.28
CA PHE A 36 7.63 3.87 0.43
C PHE A 36 8.09 4.50 -0.89
N SER A 37 7.49 5.61 -1.29
CA SER A 37 7.87 6.34 -2.53
C SER A 37 7.90 5.41 -3.74
N GLY A 38 8.96 5.39 -4.57
CA GLY A 38 9.07 4.46 -5.70
C GLY A 38 8.96 2.96 -5.32
N GLY A 39 9.20 2.60 -4.05
CA GLY A 39 8.91 1.26 -3.54
C GLY A 39 7.42 0.95 -3.46
N GLY A 40 6.59 1.96 -3.14
CA GLY A 40 5.13 1.85 -3.17
C GLY A 40 4.59 1.72 -4.59
N GLU A 41 5.17 2.42 -5.56
CA GLU A 41 4.84 2.22 -6.98
C GLU A 41 5.10 0.75 -7.39
N THR A 42 6.29 0.25 -7.05
CA THR A 42 6.67 -1.15 -7.34
C THR A 42 5.75 -2.15 -6.65
N MET A 43 5.44 -1.94 -5.37
CA MET A 43 4.54 -2.81 -4.62
C MET A 43 3.11 -2.76 -5.15
N SER A 44 2.63 -1.62 -5.65
CA SER A 44 1.32 -1.56 -6.30
C SER A 44 1.26 -2.42 -7.57
N LEU A 45 2.36 -2.49 -8.35
CA LEU A 45 2.46 -3.42 -9.48
C LEU A 45 2.44 -4.88 -9.05
N VAL A 46 3.05 -5.20 -7.90
CA VAL A 46 2.96 -6.54 -7.27
C VAL A 46 1.53 -6.85 -6.86
N MET A 47 0.81 -5.91 -6.25
CA MET A 47 -0.62 -6.06 -5.92
C MET A 47 -1.48 -6.25 -7.16
N GLY A 48 -1.07 -5.70 -8.31
CA GLY A 48 -1.70 -5.96 -9.61
C GLY A 48 -1.35 -7.31 -10.26
N LYS A 49 -0.62 -8.20 -9.57
CA LYS A 49 -0.16 -9.49 -10.10
C LYS A 49 -0.40 -10.65 -9.12
N ARG A 50 0.09 -10.52 -7.89
CA ARG A 50 0.12 -11.57 -6.85
C ARG A 50 -0.20 -11.02 -5.45
N PRO A 51 -1.32 -10.29 -5.28
CA PRO A 51 -1.70 -9.70 -3.99
C PRO A 51 -1.94 -10.74 -2.89
N GLU A 52 -2.36 -11.96 -3.26
CA GLU A 52 -2.63 -13.07 -2.35
C GLU A 52 -1.38 -13.65 -1.66
N LEU A 53 -0.19 -13.19 -2.04
CA LEU A 53 1.05 -13.51 -1.32
C LEU A 53 1.17 -12.74 0.01
N PHE A 54 0.33 -11.73 0.23
CA PHE A 54 0.44 -10.81 1.35
C PHE A 54 -0.85 -10.76 2.18
N THR A 55 -0.68 -10.72 3.49
CA THR A 55 -1.71 -10.50 4.50
C THR A 55 -2.29 -9.08 4.41
N ALA A 56 -1.44 -8.08 4.16
CA ALA A 56 -1.85 -6.70 3.96
C ALA A 56 -0.75 -5.89 3.25
N TYR A 57 -1.14 -4.77 2.64
CA TYR A 57 -0.23 -3.80 2.02
C TYR A 57 -0.37 -2.40 2.63
N LEU A 58 0.75 -1.84 3.12
CA LEU A 58 0.88 -0.46 3.55
C LEU A 58 1.66 0.35 2.50
N GLN A 59 0.96 1.24 1.80
CA GLN A 59 1.56 2.19 0.85
C GLN A 59 1.83 3.53 1.54
N CYS A 60 3.10 3.91 1.62
CA CYS A 60 3.56 5.15 2.25
C CYS A 60 4.04 6.15 1.20
N SER A 61 3.46 7.36 1.16
CA SER A 61 3.94 8.49 0.35
C SER A 61 4.29 8.10 -1.09
N SER A 62 3.32 7.52 -1.80
CA SER A 62 3.50 6.95 -3.14
C SER A 62 2.22 7.12 -3.97
N GLN A 63 2.28 6.73 -5.24
CA GLN A 63 1.12 6.51 -6.10
C GLN A 63 0.91 5.01 -6.42
N TRP A 64 -0.27 4.68 -6.97
CA TRP A 64 -0.63 3.33 -7.40
C TRP A 64 -0.56 3.20 -8.93
N ASP A 65 0.22 2.25 -9.41
CA ASP A 65 0.46 2.00 -10.84
C ASP A 65 0.09 0.58 -11.30
N GLY A 66 -0.27 -0.28 -10.35
CA GLY A 66 -0.77 -1.62 -10.62
C GLY A 66 -2.19 -1.67 -11.18
N LYS A 67 -2.56 -2.84 -11.68
CA LYS A 67 -3.98 -3.18 -11.90
C LYS A 67 -4.70 -3.22 -10.55
N TYR A 68 -5.96 -2.81 -10.52
CA TYR A 68 -6.73 -2.75 -9.28
C TYR A 68 -7.45 -4.08 -9.00
N GLU A 69 -7.96 -4.72 -10.06
CA GLU A 69 -8.82 -5.88 -10.00
C GLU A 69 -8.20 -7.07 -9.25
N PRO A 70 -6.90 -7.40 -9.41
CA PRO A 70 -6.30 -8.50 -8.66
C PRO A 70 -6.36 -8.27 -7.15
N ALA A 71 -6.02 -7.06 -6.67
CA ALA A 71 -6.07 -6.73 -5.24
C ALA A 71 -7.50 -6.84 -4.70
N VAL A 72 -8.47 -6.26 -5.42
CA VAL A 72 -9.89 -6.32 -5.07
C VAL A 72 -10.39 -7.77 -5.02
N ASN A 73 -10.08 -8.58 -6.03
CA ASN A 73 -10.53 -9.97 -6.11
C ASN A 73 -9.94 -10.85 -5.01
N SER A 74 -8.67 -10.61 -4.66
CA SER A 74 -8.00 -11.32 -3.56
C SER A 74 -8.46 -10.87 -2.17
N ARG A 75 -9.17 -9.74 -2.07
CA ARG A 75 -9.50 -9.07 -0.81
C ARG A 75 -8.27 -8.74 0.04
N THR A 76 -7.09 -8.57 -0.56
CA THR A 76 -5.90 -8.16 0.18
C THR A 76 -6.11 -6.74 0.74
N PRO A 77 -6.05 -6.54 2.06
CA PRO A 77 -6.20 -5.23 2.68
C PRO A 77 -5.12 -4.24 2.22
N VAL A 78 -5.51 -3.00 1.97
CA VAL A 78 -4.64 -1.90 1.55
C VAL A 78 -4.83 -0.69 2.45
N TYR A 79 -3.73 -0.20 3.02
CA TYR A 79 -3.67 1.05 3.77
C TYR A 79 -2.85 2.08 3.00
N PHE A 80 -3.47 3.21 2.67
CA PHE A 80 -2.77 4.35 2.10
C PHE A 80 -2.44 5.36 3.19
N ALA A 81 -1.16 5.67 3.36
CA ALA A 81 -0.69 6.74 4.23
C ALA A 81 0.11 7.76 3.41
N ILE A 82 -0.33 9.02 3.38
CA ILE A 82 0.35 10.08 2.63
C ILE A 82 0.14 11.45 3.30
N GLY A 83 1.08 12.37 3.09
CA GLY A 83 0.89 13.77 3.45
C GLY A 83 -0.08 14.48 2.52
N GLU A 84 -0.96 15.33 3.06
CA GLU A 84 -1.91 16.13 2.27
C GLU A 84 -1.21 16.94 1.16
N SER A 85 -0.07 17.53 1.49
CA SER A 85 0.79 18.33 0.62
C SER A 85 2.15 17.67 0.41
N ASP A 86 2.18 16.33 0.28
CA ASP A 86 3.38 15.59 -0.12
C ASP A 86 4.06 16.27 -1.32
N GLU A 87 5.32 16.68 -1.14
CA GLU A 87 6.02 17.55 -2.09
C GLU A 87 6.36 16.85 -3.41
N TYR A 88 6.28 15.53 -3.45
CA TYR A 88 6.65 14.74 -4.63
C TYR A 88 5.42 14.25 -5.39
N TYR A 89 4.49 13.59 -4.72
CA TYR A 89 3.29 13.02 -5.37
C TYR A 89 2.04 13.89 -5.19
N GLY A 90 1.97 14.70 -4.13
CA GLY A 90 0.70 15.20 -3.60
C GLY A 90 -0.24 14.08 -3.14
N SER A 91 -1.36 14.42 -2.51
CA SER A 91 -2.33 13.40 -2.06
C SER A 91 -3.33 12.97 -3.13
N ASP A 92 -3.49 13.71 -4.23
CA ASP A 92 -4.50 13.45 -5.26
C ASP A 92 -4.36 12.09 -5.95
N PRO A 93 -3.16 11.63 -6.37
CA PRO A 93 -3.02 10.29 -6.96
C PRO A 93 -3.48 9.17 -6.02
N THR A 94 -3.22 9.32 -4.72
CA THR A 94 -3.65 8.37 -3.69
C THR A 94 -5.16 8.40 -3.49
N ARG A 95 -5.79 9.59 -3.48
CA ARG A 95 -7.26 9.73 -3.43
C ARG A 95 -7.93 9.04 -4.62
N ILE A 96 -7.36 9.19 -5.82
CA ILE A 96 -7.86 8.53 -7.03
C ILE A 96 -7.74 7.01 -6.92
N ALA A 97 -6.61 6.49 -6.42
CA ALA A 97 -6.40 5.06 -6.23
C ALA A 97 -7.40 4.48 -5.21
N TYR A 98 -7.58 5.14 -4.05
CA TYR A 98 -8.57 4.76 -3.06
C TYR A 98 -9.97 4.71 -3.67
N LYS A 99 -10.39 5.77 -4.38
CA LYS A 99 -11.72 5.81 -4.99
C LYS A 99 -11.93 4.66 -5.98
N LYS A 100 -10.94 4.35 -6.82
CA LYS A 100 -11.05 3.25 -7.78
C LYS A 100 -11.18 1.89 -7.10
N LEU A 101 -10.41 1.62 -6.04
CA LEU A 101 -10.52 0.38 -5.27
C LEU A 101 -11.88 0.29 -4.57
N HIS A 102 -12.33 1.39 -3.96
CA HIS A 102 -13.64 1.49 -3.31
C HIS A 102 -14.78 1.22 -4.29
N ASP A 103 -14.80 1.90 -5.44
CA ASP A 103 -15.80 1.71 -6.49
C ASP A 103 -15.86 0.24 -6.95
N LEU A 104 -14.71 -0.41 -7.15
CA LEU A 104 -14.63 -1.83 -7.52
C LEU A 104 -15.15 -2.76 -6.42
N TYR A 105 -14.94 -2.42 -5.14
CA TYR A 105 -15.53 -3.19 -4.04
C TYR A 105 -17.06 -3.06 -4.00
N VAL A 106 -17.58 -1.84 -4.20
CA VAL A 106 -19.03 -1.59 -4.31
C VAL A 106 -19.63 -2.35 -5.50
N GLU A 107 -18.96 -2.37 -6.65
CA GLU A 107 -19.38 -3.15 -7.83
C GLU A 107 -19.45 -4.66 -7.55
N GLN A 108 -18.63 -5.17 -6.62
CA GLN A 108 -18.67 -6.55 -6.17
C GLN A 108 -19.68 -6.81 -5.05
N GLY A 109 -20.43 -5.79 -4.64
CA GLY A 109 -21.53 -5.89 -3.68
C GLY A 109 -21.11 -5.83 -2.21
N LEU A 110 -19.91 -5.34 -1.90
CA LEU A 110 -19.47 -5.17 -0.51
C LEU A 110 -20.20 -3.99 0.15
N SER A 111 -20.47 -4.11 1.44
CA SER A 111 -20.93 -3.00 2.26
C SER A 111 -19.79 -2.06 2.64
N GLU A 112 -20.12 -0.84 3.08
CA GLU A 112 -19.10 0.10 3.57
C GLU A 112 -18.33 -0.45 4.77
N GLU A 113 -18.98 -1.22 5.65
CA GLU A 113 -18.33 -1.89 6.78
C GLU A 113 -17.29 -2.91 6.30
N GLU A 114 -17.62 -3.73 5.29
CA GLU A 114 -16.68 -4.68 4.70
C GLU A 114 -15.52 -3.98 3.99
N ILE A 115 -15.80 -2.85 3.32
CA ILE A 115 -14.77 -2.05 2.64
C ILE A 115 -13.83 -1.40 3.67
N ASN A 116 -14.34 -0.89 4.78
CA ASN A 116 -13.52 -0.26 5.83
C ASN A 116 -12.54 -1.25 6.48
N GLU A 117 -12.85 -2.55 6.47
CA GLU A 117 -11.90 -3.59 6.91
C GLU A 117 -10.79 -3.85 5.90
N LEU A 118 -11.00 -3.56 4.62
CA LEU A 118 -10.07 -3.84 3.53
C LEU A 118 -9.30 -2.62 3.04
N LEU A 119 -9.82 -1.42 3.19
CA LEU A 119 -9.32 -0.26 2.48
C LEU A 119 -9.35 0.98 3.37
N VAL A 120 -8.17 1.55 3.62
CA VAL A 120 -8.04 2.77 4.42
C VAL A 120 -7.32 3.85 3.63
N LEU A 121 -7.85 5.08 3.70
CA LEU A 121 -7.21 6.29 3.23
C LEU A 121 -6.89 7.21 4.40
N ASP A 122 -5.61 7.30 4.74
CA ASP A 122 -5.10 8.13 5.82
C ASP A 122 -4.22 9.25 5.25
N ILE A 123 -4.78 10.46 5.23
CA ILE A 123 -4.10 11.65 4.74
C ILE A 123 -3.71 12.51 5.93
N LYS A 124 -2.41 12.60 6.19
CA LYS A 124 -1.86 13.36 7.31
C LYS A 124 -1.69 14.83 6.95
N ASP A 125 -2.15 15.69 7.85
CA ASP A 125 -1.97 17.14 7.73
C ASP A 125 -0.54 17.57 8.09
N GLN A 126 -0.21 18.84 7.87
CA GLN A 126 1.11 19.37 8.23
C GLN A 126 1.42 19.26 9.74
N LYS A 127 0.41 19.26 10.62
CA LYS A 127 0.61 19.19 12.08
C LYS A 127 1.12 17.83 12.51
N TYR A 128 0.66 16.76 11.85
CA TYR A 128 1.17 15.41 12.05
C TYR A 128 2.70 15.36 11.92
N PHE A 129 3.23 15.97 10.86
CA PHE A 129 4.67 15.99 10.59
C PHE A 129 5.42 16.95 11.52
N ILE A 130 4.93 18.18 11.71
CA ILE A 130 5.60 19.19 12.53
C ILE A 130 5.76 18.71 13.98
N SER A 131 4.71 18.08 14.54
CA SER A 131 4.77 17.54 15.90
C SER A 131 5.81 16.44 16.08
N ARG A 132 6.25 15.82 14.98
CA ARG A 132 7.29 14.78 14.91
C ARG A 132 8.62 15.29 14.36
N GLY A 133 8.81 16.60 14.32
CA GLY A 133 10.06 17.24 13.88
C GLY A 133 10.29 17.20 12.37
N GLN A 134 9.28 16.88 11.56
CA GLN A 134 9.37 16.87 10.10
C GLN A 134 8.59 18.02 9.47
N ARG A 135 9.19 18.62 8.44
CA ARG A 135 8.53 19.65 7.62
C ARG A 135 8.22 19.16 6.23
N ASN A 136 9.10 18.32 5.68
CA ASN A 136 8.89 17.69 4.40
C ASN A 136 7.95 16.50 4.59
N GLN A 137 6.76 16.55 3.99
CA GLN A 137 5.74 15.52 4.18
C GLN A 137 6.11 14.23 3.45
N HIS A 138 6.79 14.33 2.30
CA HIS A 138 7.24 13.17 1.54
C HIS A 138 8.25 12.32 2.33
N ALA A 139 9.37 12.91 2.73
CA ALA A 139 10.36 12.28 3.60
C ALA A 139 9.77 11.92 4.97
N GLY A 140 8.80 12.70 5.43
CA GLY A 140 8.01 12.44 6.63
C GLY A 140 7.20 11.13 6.56
N GLY A 141 6.96 10.56 5.39
CA GLY A 141 6.28 9.26 5.26
C GLY A 141 7.02 8.09 5.91
N LEU A 142 8.32 8.23 6.20
CA LEU A 142 9.06 7.26 7.02
C LEU A 142 8.54 7.19 8.47
N LEU A 143 7.84 8.23 8.95
CA LEU A 143 7.26 8.26 10.29
C LEU A 143 6.10 7.27 10.45
N PHE A 144 5.45 6.85 9.37
CA PHE A 144 4.30 5.94 9.43
C PHE A 144 4.65 4.58 10.01
N ALA A 145 5.91 4.12 9.84
CA ALA A 145 6.40 2.89 10.46
C ALA A 145 6.51 2.96 11.99
N PHE A 146 6.42 4.17 12.57
CA PHE A 146 6.46 4.43 14.01
C PHE A 146 5.11 4.88 14.55
N ASP A 147 4.07 4.88 13.71
CA ASP A 147 2.73 5.28 14.11
C ASP A 147 1.95 4.06 14.63
N GLU A 148 1.60 4.06 15.91
CA GLU A 148 0.94 2.92 16.56
C GLU A 148 -0.42 2.60 15.96
N GLU A 149 -1.15 3.59 15.45
CA GLU A 149 -2.46 3.38 14.83
C GLU A 149 -2.31 2.70 13.47
N ILE A 150 -1.39 3.22 12.63
CA ILE A 150 -1.12 2.65 11.30
C ILE A 150 -0.58 1.23 11.45
N MET A 151 0.44 1.04 12.29
CA MET A 151 1.08 -0.27 12.46
C MET A 151 0.19 -1.26 13.22
N GLY A 152 -0.66 -0.76 14.14
CA GLY A 152 -1.65 -1.56 14.83
C GLY A 152 -2.72 -2.11 13.88
N TRP A 153 -3.23 -1.28 12.95
CA TRP A 153 -4.10 -1.76 11.89
C TRP A 153 -3.37 -2.76 10.98
N PHE A 154 -2.13 -2.44 10.59
CA PHE A 154 -1.37 -3.22 9.62
C PHE A 154 -1.03 -4.63 10.12
N PHE A 155 -0.54 -4.77 11.34
CA PHE A 155 -0.24 -6.08 11.95
C PHE A 155 -1.44 -6.73 12.64
N GLY A 156 -2.56 -6.02 12.74
CA GLY A 156 -3.83 -6.57 13.22
C GLY A 156 -4.62 -7.33 12.17
N LYS A 157 -4.17 -7.33 10.91
CA LYS A 157 -4.72 -8.17 9.82
C LYS A 157 -4.26 -9.61 9.93
#